data_AF-A0A9W9B1D7-F1
#
_entry.id   AF-A0A9W9B1D7-F1
#
_cell.length_a   1.000
_cell.length_b   1.000
_cell.length_c   1.000
_cell.angle_alpha   90.00
_cell.angle_beta   90.00
_cell.angle_gamma   90.00
#
_symmetry.space_group_name_H-M   'P 1'
#
loop_
_entity.id
_entity.type
_entity.pdbx_description
1 polymer ?
#
loop_
_entity_poly.entity_id
_entity_poly.type
_entity_poly.pdbx_seq_one_letter_code
_entity_poly.pdbx_strand_id
1 'polypeptide(L)'
;MESLYPSWPQAARNAVAERDASIPADLRLPLDFIASYPAGSDVLNAAATSGLLSEKELQITDTSSDATAILSAIKNKDVTAVEVLTAFMKRAAIAHQLLCCLTQISFEEGLARAKELDDYYERTGELAGPLHGLPISVKDYMGLKGKRATGGFSGDLDRLISTENSPVNQILWDAGCVFYCKTNVPQSMMHLETKSFWGQTLNPYNTHLTSGGSSGGCGALVAFGGSPLSIGSDIGGSLRSPASCCGIYTLKPTTGRLPTNGLPGCGVVPGNDAILATCGPLARSSRDIVLFFDVILKTQPWLQDMGLVPLHWKPENIKWTGKIRLGVMWDDGNVQPQPPVRRALKAMTEALKRTNNFDIVDYDPKFHKELVLMAQSLYFTDGGASVHARAAVTGEPLCHLTEWVISLPGVKDHTSHQLWELLLERDALRAKYYSHWNSQNIDVLLCPVQYGAAQPLQTTKYWGYTSAFNCADFPAAVFPTGLKASATLDPKDTEPREAWSEADAYCAAAYDPLLSNDAPLSLQLVSKRHADEVVMQALREIEKVLPLRD
;
A
#
# COMPACT_ATOMS: atom_id res chain seq x y z
N MET A 1 -9.61 -36.69 11.56
CA MET A 1 -10.80 -36.14 10.88
C MET A 1 -10.34 -35.70 9.52
N GLU A 2 -10.76 -36.37 8.45
CA GLU A 2 -10.58 -35.83 7.09
C GLU A 2 -11.24 -34.45 7.04
N SER A 3 -10.51 -33.47 6.50
CA SER A 3 -11.03 -32.12 6.31
C SER A 3 -12.34 -32.21 5.52
N LEU A 4 -13.43 -31.66 6.06
CA LEU A 4 -14.71 -31.49 5.36
C LEU A 4 -14.61 -30.51 4.17
N TYR A 5 -13.44 -29.89 3.98
CA TYR A 5 -13.15 -28.92 2.95
C TYR A 5 -12.24 -29.51 1.86
N PRO A 6 -12.47 -29.13 0.58
CA PRO A 6 -11.67 -29.59 -0.54
C PRO A 6 -10.18 -29.28 -0.35
N SER A 7 -9.30 -30.19 -0.77
CA SER A 7 -7.87 -29.93 -0.84
C SER A 7 -7.52 -28.99 -2.01
N TRP A 8 -6.26 -28.60 -2.11
CA TRP A 8 -5.72 -27.92 -3.29
C TRP A 8 -5.86 -28.81 -4.55
N PRO A 9 -6.21 -28.26 -5.73
CA PRO A 9 -6.56 -26.86 -6.01
C PRO A 9 -8.06 -26.55 -5.87
N GLN A 10 -8.88 -27.50 -5.45
CA GLN A 10 -10.34 -27.37 -5.51
C GLN A 10 -10.89 -26.30 -4.56
N ALA A 11 -10.33 -26.15 -3.34
CA ALA A 11 -10.68 -25.04 -2.44
C ALA A 11 -10.45 -23.66 -3.08
N ALA A 12 -9.27 -23.47 -3.67
CA ALA A 12 -8.93 -22.23 -4.37
C ALA A 12 -9.88 -21.95 -5.55
N ARG A 13 -10.16 -22.97 -6.38
CA ARG A 13 -11.09 -22.84 -7.52
C ARG A 13 -12.50 -22.48 -7.08
N ASN A 14 -13.01 -23.10 -6.02
CA ASN A 14 -14.32 -22.80 -5.48
C ASN A 14 -14.41 -21.35 -4.99
N ALA A 15 -13.40 -20.90 -4.24
CA ALA A 15 -13.37 -19.54 -3.70
C ALA A 15 -13.27 -18.49 -4.82
N VAL A 16 -12.43 -18.72 -5.83
CA VAL A 16 -12.33 -17.84 -7.02
C VAL A 16 -13.67 -17.79 -7.77
N ALA A 17 -14.30 -18.94 -8.00
CA ALA A 17 -15.61 -19.00 -8.65
C ALA A 17 -16.71 -18.28 -7.85
N GLU A 18 -16.71 -18.41 -6.52
CA GLU A 18 -17.61 -17.70 -5.61
C GLU A 18 -17.44 -16.19 -5.69
N ARG A 19 -16.19 -15.70 -5.66
CA ARG A 19 -15.87 -14.28 -5.82
C ARG A 19 -16.35 -13.76 -7.18
N ASP A 20 -16.03 -14.46 -8.27
CA ASP A 20 -16.37 -14.01 -9.63
C ASP A 20 -17.89 -14.04 -9.85
N ALA A 21 -18.58 -15.03 -9.28
CA ALA A 21 -20.04 -15.11 -9.31
C ALA A 21 -20.72 -13.96 -8.54
N SER A 22 -20.03 -13.37 -7.55
CA SER A 22 -20.52 -12.23 -6.76
C SER A 22 -20.52 -10.91 -7.55
N ILE A 23 -19.93 -10.87 -8.75
CA ILE A 23 -20.08 -9.73 -9.67
C ILE A 23 -21.49 -9.79 -10.29
N PRO A 24 -22.32 -8.73 -10.11
CA PRO A 24 -23.62 -8.63 -10.75
C PRO A 24 -23.55 -8.85 -12.26
N ALA A 25 -24.54 -9.56 -12.82
CA ALA A 25 -24.49 -9.99 -14.22
C ALA A 25 -24.41 -8.82 -15.21
N ASP A 26 -25.05 -7.69 -14.87
CA ASP A 26 -25.04 -6.44 -15.60
C ASP A 26 -23.72 -5.66 -15.51
N LEU A 27 -22.81 -6.06 -14.60
CA LEU A 27 -21.47 -5.48 -14.45
C LEU A 27 -20.35 -6.37 -15.01
N ARG A 28 -20.70 -7.51 -15.63
CA ARG A 28 -19.73 -8.41 -16.26
C ARG A 28 -19.33 -7.85 -17.62
N LEU A 29 -18.03 -7.71 -17.83
CA LEU A 29 -17.47 -7.24 -19.09
C LEU A 29 -17.63 -8.32 -20.17
N PRO A 30 -18.07 -7.93 -21.39
CA PRO A 30 -18.02 -8.82 -22.54
C PRO A 30 -16.60 -9.34 -22.82
N LEU A 31 -16.47 -10.58 -23.28
CA LEU A 31 -15.16 -11.20 -23.54
C LEU A 31 -14.36 -10.47 -24.64
N ASP A 32 -15.04 -9.95 -25.65
CA ASP A 32 -14.46 -9.12 -26.71
C ASP A 32 -13.97 -7.76 -26.19
N PHE A 33 -14.67 -7.17 -25.22
CA PHE A 33 -14.20 -5.97 -24.52
C PHE A 33 -12.90 -6.27 -23.74
N ILE A 34 -12.86 -7.36 -22.96
CA ILE A 34 -11.64 -7.76 -22.25
C ILE A 34 -10.50 -8.03 -23.25
N ALA A 35 -10.78 -8.70 -24.36
CA ALA A 35 -9.80 -8.99 -25.41
C ALA A 35 -9.25 -7.73 -26.11
N SER A 36 -9.98 -6.60 -26.06
CA SER A 36 -9.49 -5.31 -26.57
C SER A 36 -8.37 -4.70 -25.71
N TYR A 37 -8.16 -5.22 -24.50
CA TYR A 37 -7.05 -4.88 -23.60
C TYR A 37 -6.10 -6.08 -23.44
N PRO A 38 -5.28 -6.41 -24.46
CA PRO A 38 -4.32 -7.50 -24.36
C PRO A 38 -3.29 -7.26 -23.24
N ALA A 39 -2.58 -8.31 -22.84
CA ALA A 39 -1.51 -8.21 -21.86
C ALA A 39 -0.46 -7.14 -22.26
N GLY A 40 -0.09 -6.28 -21.32
CA GLY A 40 0.75 -5.11 -21.55
C GLY A 40 0.00 -3.80 -21.75
N SER A 41 -1.34 -3.81 -21.83
CA SER A 41 -2.13 -2.60 -22.06
C SER A 41 -2.23 -1.70 -20.83
N ASP A 42 -2.34 -0.39 -21.08
CA ASP A 42 -2.96 0.57 -20.15
C ASP A 42 -4.47 0.35 -20.15
N VAL A 43 -5.06 0.14 -18.98
CA VAL A 43 -6.49 -0.14 -18.82
C VAL A 43 -7.24 0.99 -18.12
N LEU A 44 -6.61 2.11 -17.77
CA LEU A 44 -7.24 3.20 -17.01
C LEU A 44 -8.49 3.78 -17.69
N ASN A 45 -8.53 3.75 -19.02
CA ASN A 45 -9.68 4.25 -19.79
C ASN A 45 -10.83 3.22 -19.92
N ALA A 46 -10.64 1.98 -19.46
CA ALA A 46 -11.63 0.92 -19.64
C ALA A 46 -12.96 1.22 -18.95
N ALA A 47 -12.97 1.94 -17.83
CA ALA A 47 -14.21 2.36 -17.18
C ALA A 47 -15.08 3.23 -18.12
N ALA A 48 -14.47 4.22 -18.79
CA ALA A 48 -15.17 5.15 -19.68
C ALA A 48 -15.62 4.49 -20.99
N THR A 49 -14.85 3.52 -21.51
CA THR A 49 -15.17 2.83 -22.76
C THR A 49 -16.06 1.60 -22.59
N SER A 50 -16.27 1.11 -21.35
CA SER A 50 -17.08 -0.08 -21.06
C SER A 50 -18.58 0.07 -21.39
N GLY A 51 -19.10 1.30 -21.37
CA GLY A 51 -20.54 1.57 -21.46
C GLY A 51 -21.35 1.21 -20.20
N LEU A 52 -20.68 0.80 -19.10
CA LEU A 52 -21.35 0.38 -17.85
C LEU A 52 -21.62 1.54 -16.88
N LEU A 53 -20.89 2.65 -17.03
CA LEU A 53 -21.04 3.85 -16.22
C LEU A 53 -21.72 4.96 -17.04
N SER A 54 -22.66 5.65 -16.42
CA SER A 54 -23.18 6.92 -16.90
C SER A 54 -22.14 8.03 -16.75
N GLU A 55 -22.35 9.16 -17.44
CA GLU A 55 -21.50 10.34 -17.33
C GLU A 55 -21.39 10.85 -15.87
N LYS A 56 -22.50 10.84 -15.12
CA LYS A 56 -22.51 11.22 -13.70
C LYS A 56 -21.64 10.27 -12.86
N GLU A 57 -21.73 8.96 -13.11
CA GLU A 57 -20.93 7.95 -12.39
C GLU A 57 -19.44 8.04 -12.74
N LEU A 58 -19.10 8.36 -13.99
CA LEU A 58 -17.73 8.64 -14.41
C LEU A 58 -17.16 9.86 -13.68
N GLN A 59 -17.95 10.94 -13.55
CA GLN A 59 -17.55 12.15 -12.84
C GLN A 59 -17.38 11.93 -11.32
N ILE A 60 -18.28 11.17 -10.68
CA ILE A 60 -18.17 10.81 -9.26
C ILE A 60 -16.87 10.04 -8.97
N THR A 61 -16.50 9.14 -9.89
CA THR A 61 -15.33 8.26 -9.75
C THR A 61 -14.09 8.77 -10.45
N ASP A 62 -14.12 10.00 -10.97
CA ASP A 62 -12.98 10.61 -11.62
C ASP A 62 -11.82 10.73 -10.63
N THR A 63 -10.61 10.41 -11.09
CA THR A 63 -9.43 10.34 -10.21
C THR A 63 -9.04 11.69 -9.64
N SER A 64 -9.48 12.81 -10.23
CA SER A 64 -9.33 14.16 -9.67
C SER A 64 -10.25 14.46 -8.47
N SER A 65 -11.36 13.74 -8.31
CA SER A 65 -12.33 13.92 -7.23
C SER A 65 -11.99 13.08 -6.00
N ASP A 66 -11.06 13.52 -5.15
CA ASP A 66 -10.59 12.75 -3.99
C ASP A 66 -11.65 12.51 -2.87
N ALA A 67 -11.33 11.71 -1.84
CA ALA A 67 -12.28 11.32 -0.80
C ALA A 67 -12.86 12.52 -0.05
N THR A 68 -12.03 13.54 0.21
CA THR A 68 -12.43 14.79 0.85
C THR A 68 -13.45 15.58 0.00
N ALA A 69 -13.27 15.60 -1.32
CA ALA A 69 -14.23 16.22 -2.25
C ALA A 69 -15.57 15.46 -2.27
N ILE A 70 -15.53 14.12 -2.31
CA ILE A 70 -16.73 13.27 -2.30
C ILE A 70 -17.56 13.51 -1.04
N LEU A 71 -16.91 13.54 0.14
CA LEU A 71 -17.59 13.83 1.41
C LEU A 71 -18.24 15.22 1.42
N SER A 72 -17.60 16.21 0.79
CA SER A 72 -18.16 17.55 0.66
C SER A 72 -19.42 17.55 -0.22
N ALA A 73 -19.40 16.81 -1.34
CA ALA A 73 -20.55 16.67 -2.24
C ALA A 73 -21.73 15.95 -1.56
N ILE A 74 -21.47 14.88 -0.79
CA ILE A 74 -22.50 14.20 0.01
C ILE A 74 -23.10 15.16 1.05
N LYS A 75 -22.24 15.88 1.80
CA LYS A 75 -22.67 16.86 2.79
C LYS A 75 -23.56 17.94 2.18
N ASN A 76 -23.23 18.42 0.99
CA ASN A 76 -23.99 19.44 0.27
C ASN A 76 -25.27 18.90 -0.41
N LYS A 77 -25.53 17.59 -0.33
CA LYS A 77 -26.62 16.90 -1.05
C LYS A 77 -26.52 17.00 -2.58
N ASP A 78 -25.31 17.22 -3.11
CA ASP A 78 -25.06 17.19 -4.56
C ASP A 78 -25.15 15.76 -5.12
N VAL A 79 -24.78 14.79 -4.27
CA VAL A 79 -24.88 13.34 -4.51
C VAL A 79 -25.29 12.63 -3.22
N THR A 80 -25.92 11.47 -3.33
CA THR A 80 -26.21 10.63 -2.14
C THR A 80 -25.15 9.55 -1.92
N ALA A 81 -25.12 8.94 -0.74
CA ALA A 81 -24.21 7.82 -0.44
C ALA A 81 -24.47 6.62 -1.38
N VAL A 82 -25.73 6.34 -1.70
CA VAL A 82 -26.10 5.28 -2.66
C VAL A 82 -25.59 5.60 -4.07
N GLU A 83 -25.73 6.84 -4.54
CA GLU A 83 -25.20 7.26 -5.85
C GLU A 83 -23.68 7.11 -5.90
N VAL A 84 -22.99 7.56 -4.84
CA VAL A 84 -21.53 7.45 -4.72
C VAL A 84 -21.10 5.98 -4.73
N LEU A 85 -21.68 5.14 -3.87
CA LEU A 85 -21.31 3.73 -3.82
C LEU A 85 -21.60 3.02 -5.16
N THR A 86 -22.74 3.31 -5.78
CA THR A 86 -23.13 2.70 -7.07
C THR A 86 -22.06 2.97 -8.13
N ALA A 87 -21.58 4.21 -8.23
CA ALA A 87 -20.51 4.55 -9.16
C ALA A 87 -19.20 3.78 -8.86
N PHE A 88 -18.79 3.73 -7.60
CA PHE A 88 -17.56 3.03 -7.19
C PHE A 88 -17.63 1.51 -7.34
N MET A 89 -18.77 0.85 -7.04
CA MET A 89 -18.90 -0.60 -7.21
C MET A 89 -18.86 -1.01 -8.69
N LYS A 90 -19.44 -0.21 -9.60
CA LYS A 90 -19.35 -0.43 -11.05
C LYS A 90 -17.91 -0.38 -11.52
N ARG A 91 -17.19 0.68 -11.14
CA ARG A 91 -15.78 0.84 -11.51
C ARG A 91 -14.90 -0.24 -10.86
N ALA A 92 -15.18 -0.66 -9.63
CA ALA A 92 -14.48 -1.75 -8.96
C ALA A 92 -14.71 -3.12 -9.66
N ALA A 93 -15.92 -3.38 -10.16
CA ALA A 93 -16.21 -4.59 -10.93
C ALA A 93 -15.41 -4.65 -12.24
N ILE A 94 -15.31 -3.53 -12.96
CA ILE A 94 -14.49 -3.41 -14.17
C ILE A 94 -13.02 -3.61 -13.83
N ALA A 95 -12.52 -2.90 -12.81
CA ALA A 95 -11.15 -3.00 -12.33
C ALA A 95 -10.78 -4.46 -12.02
N HIS A 96 -11.66 -5.17 -11.32
CA HIS A 96 -11.41 -6.54 -10.91
C HIS A 96 -11.25 -7.50 -12.10
N GLN A 97 -12.13 -7.37 -13.10
CA GLN A 97 -12.11 -8.23 -14.28
C GLN A 97 -10.86 -8.02 -15.16
N LEU A 98 -10.23 -6.84 -15.08
CA LEU A 98 -9.02 -6.51 -15.83
C LEU A 98 -7.73 -6.71 -15.02
N LEU A 99 -7.79 -6.54 -13.69
CA LEU A 99 -6.61 -6.43 -12.82
C LEU A 99 -6.54 -7.46 -11.71
N CYS A 100 -7.58 -8.27 -11.48
CA CYS A 100 -7.64 -9.25 -10.40
C CYS A 100 -7.33 -8.65 -9.01
N CYS A 101 -7.93 -7.51 -8.68
CA CYS A 101 -7.60 -6.73 -7.47
C CYS A 101 -8.45 -7.04 -6.22
N LEU A 102 -9.47 -7.90 -6.31
CA LEU A 102 -10.45 -8.17 -5.23
C LEU A 102 -10.37 -9.64 -4.77
N THR A 103 -10.66 -9.88 -3.49
CA THR A 103 -10.81 -11.23 -2.91
C THR A 103 -12.25 -11.51 -2.53
N GLN A 104 -12.98 -10.49 -2.06
CA GLN A 104 -14.38 -10.59 -1.65
C GLN A 104 -15.14 -9.35 -2.13
N ILE A 105 -16.33 -9.57 -2.68
CA ILE A 105 -17.24 -8.53 -3.19
C ILE A 105 -18.47 -8.52 -2.30
N SER A 106 -18.86 -7.36 -1.78
CA SER A 106 -19.98 -7.21 -0.83
C SER A 106 -20.80 -5.97 -1.18
N PHE A 107 -21.12 -5.83 -2.47
CA PHE A 107 -21.83 -4.66 -3.00
C PHE A 107 -23.24 -4.50 -2.43
N GLU A 108 -23.99 -5.59 -2.26
CA GLU A 108 -25.34 -5.55 -1.69
C GLU A 108 -25.34 -5.05 -0.24
N GLU A 109 -24.46 -5.59 0.60
CA GLU A 109 -24.27 -5.13 1.99
C GLU A 109 -23.84 -3.66 2.05
N GLY A 110 -22.93 -3.26 1.15
CA GLY A 110 -22.52 -1.86 1.01
C GLY A 110 -23.70 -0.96 0.64
N LEU A 111 -24.53 -1.35 -0.33
CA LEU A 111 -25.70 -0.59 -0.79
C LEU A 111 -26.75 -0.46 0.31
N ALA A 112 -26.97 -1.53 1.10
CA ALA A 112 -27.84 -1.47 2.26
C ALA A 112 -27.34 -0.43 3.27
N ARG A 113 -26.04 -0.43 3.59
CA ARG A 113 -25.43 0.57 4.49
C ARG A 113 -25.50 1.98 3.93
N ALA A 114 -25.22 2.17 2.64
CA ALA A 114 -25.32 3.48 2.00
C ALA A 114 -26.76 4.02 2.06
N LYS A 115 -27.75 3.16 1.84
CA LYS A 115 -29.16 3.51 1.96
C LYS A 115 -29.55 3.89 3.40
N GLU A 116 -29.09 3.15 4.40
CA GLU A 116 -29.33 3.49 5.81
C GLU A 116 -28.79 4.88 6.16
N LEU A 117 -27.62 5.23 5.61
CA LEU A 117 -26.98 6.53 5.82
C LEU A 117 -27.78 7.65 5.14
N ASP A 118 -28.19 7.46 3.88
CA ASP A 118 -29.05 8.40 3.16
C ASP A 118 -30.39 8.61 3.90
N ASP A 119 -31.06 7.54 4.32
CA ASP A 119 -32.34 7.60 5.07
C ASP A 119 -32.17 8.31 6.43
N TYR A 120 -31.02 8.09 7.10
CA TYR A 120 -30.67 8.81 8.32
C TYR A 120 -30.52 10.31 8.06
N TYR A 121 -29.71 10.68 7.06
CA TYR A 121 -29.44 12.09 6.76
C TYR A 121 -30.70 12.82 6.32
N GLU A 122 -31.58 12.18 5.55
CA GLU A 122 -32.86 12.76 5.14
C GLU A 122 -33.82 12.96 6.33
N ARG A 123 -33.85 12.01 7.28
CA ARG A 123 -34.74 12.11 8.46
C ARG A 123 -34.25 13.11 9.49
N THR A 124 -32.95 13.20 9.75
CA THR A 124 -32.39 13.99 10.86
C THR A 124 -31.81 15.34 10.42
N GLY A 125 -31.40 15.46 9.15
CA GLY A 125 -30.58 16.58 8.69
C GLY A 125 -29.13 16.55 9.21
N GLU A 126 -28.71 15.45 9.86
CA GLU A 126 -27.38 15.28 10.43
C GLU A 126 -26.62 14.16 9.70
N LEU A 127 -25.30 14.31 9.57
CA LEU A 127 -24.43 13.24 9.06
C LEU A 127 -24.11 12.27 10.20
N ALA A 128 -24.10 10.97 9.89
CA ALA A 128 -23.76 9.91 10.85
C ALA A 128 -22.30 9.98 11.37
N GLY A 129 -21.44 10.73 10.70
CA GLY A 129 -20.04 10.93 11.08
C GLY A 129 -19.23 11.61 9.98
N PRO A 130 -17.93 11.84 10.20
CA PRO A 130 -17.07 12.55 9.25
C PRO A 130 -16.82 11.79 7.94
N LEU A 131 -17.10 10.48 7.90
CA LEU A 131 -16.96 9.63 6.72
C LEU A 131 -18.30 9.20 6.12
N HIS A 132 -19.40 9.88 6.48
CA HIS A 132 -20.76 9.53 6.06
C HIS A 132 -20.85 9.24 4.56
N GLY A 133 -21.13 7.97 4.23
CA GLY A 133 -21.38 7.50 2.86
C GLY A 133 -20.13 7.25 2.02
N LEU A 134 -18.91 7.47 2.54
CA LEU A 134 -17.68 7.28 1.78
C LEU A 134 -17.38 5.78 1.57
N PRO A 135 -17.24 5.30 0.31
CA PRO A 135 -16.81 3.93 0.04
C PRO A 135 -15.34 3.73 0.42
N ILE A 136 -15.04 2.68 1.18
CA ILE A 136 -13.67 2.30 1.54
C ILE A 136 -13.44 0.83 1.21
N SER A 137 -12.33 0.53 0.53
CA SER A 137 -11.91 -0.86 0.30
C SER A 137 -10.88 -1.32 1.35
N VAL A 138 -10.85 -2.61 1.65
CA VAL A 138 -10.05 -3.14 2.77
C VAL A 138 -9.14 -4.28 2.34
N LYS A 139 -7.86 -4.21 2.68
CA LYS A 139 -6.90 -5.28 2.41
C LYS A 139 -7.35 -6.62 3.01
N ASP A 140 -7.16 -7.72 2.28
CA ASP A 140 -7.70 -9.05 2.61
C ASP A 140 -7.49 -9.49 4.07
N TYR A 141 -6.32 -9.27 4.66
CA TYR A 141 -6.05 -9.76 6.01
C TYR A 141 -6.69 -8.94 7.14
N MET A 142 -7.17 -7.73 6.84
CA MET A 142 -7.72 -6.83 7.87
C MET A 142 -9.14 -7.26 8.24
N GLY A 143 -9.41 -7.31 9.56
CA GLY A 143 -10.67 -7.84 10.09
C GLY A 143 -11.88 -7.03 9.64
N LEU A 144 -12.85 -7.69 9.02
CA LEU A 144 -14.18 -7.18 8.73
C LEU A 144 -15.20 -8.24 9.12
N LYS A 145 -16.16 -7.88 9.97
CA LYS A 145 -17.13 -8.82 10.54
C LYS A 145 -17.80 -9.67 9.46
N GLY A 146 -17.78 -10.99 9.63
CA GLY A 146 -18.36 -11.97 8.70
C GLY A 146 -17.54 -12.22 7.43
N LYS A 147 -16.36 -11.59 7.26
CA LYS A 147 -15.53 -11.72 6.06
C LYS A 147 -14.26 -12.50 6.32
N ARG A 148 -13.78 -13.21 5.29
CA ARG A 148 -12.53 -13.98 5.32
C ARG A 148 -11.32 -13.06 5.44
N ALA A 149 -10.25 -13.54 6.07
CA ALA A 149 -8.96 -12.89 6.22
C ALA A 149 -7.83 -13.86 5.89
N THR A 150 -7.73 -14.25 4.61
CA THR A 150 -6.95 -15.41 4.15
C THR A 150 -5.44 -15.18 4.16
N GLY A 151 -4.99 -13.93 4.02
CA GLY A 151 -3.56 -13.64 3.86
C GLY A 151 -2.96 -14.30 2.60
N GLY A 152 -3.81 -14.63 1.62
CA GLY A 152 -3.41 -15.26 0.37
C GLY A 152 -3.18 -16.77 0.42
N PHE A 153 -3.65 -17.48 1.46
CA PHE A 153 -3.63 -18.95 1.54
C PHE A 153 -5.02 -19.56 1.43
N SER A 154 -5.18 -20.62 0.64
CA SER A 154 -6.46 -21.32 0.51
C SER A 154 -6.84 -22.08 1.78
N GLY A 155 -5.85 -22.49 2.58
CA GLY A 155 -6.07 -23.16 3.87
C GLY A 155 -6.73 -22.28 4.94
N ASP A 156 -6.79 -20.97 4.72
CA ASP A 156 -7.36 -20.01 5.66
C ASP A 156 -8.78 -19.56 5.29
N LEU A 157 -9.34 -20.04 4.18
CA LEU A 157 -10.68 -19.68 3.69
C LEU A 157 -11.79 -19.89 4.73
N ASP A 158 -11.73 -21.00 5.46
CA ASP A 158 -12.74 -21.38 6.47
C ASP A 158 -12.24 -21.24 7.92
N ARG A 159 -10.93 -21.09 8.11
CA ARG A 159 -10.31 -20.92 9.43
C ARG A 159 -10.30 -19.48 9.91
N LEU A 160 -10.11 -18.53 9.00
CA LEU A 160 -9.90 -17.12 9.33
C LEU A 160 -11.07 -16.28 8.83
N ILE A 161 -12.22 -16.40 9.51
CA ILE A 161 -13.39 -15.54 9.32
C ILE A 161 -13.47 -14.59 10.50
N SER A 162 -13.52 -13.28 10.23
CA SER A 162 -13.51 -12.29 11.31
C SER A 162 -14.88 -12.25 11.99
N THR A 163 -14.91 -12.38 13.32
CA THR A 163 -16.14 -12.26 14.12
C THR A 163 -16.52 -10.80 14.40
N GLU A 164 -15.57 -9.89 14.24
CA GLU A 164 -15.69 -8.46 14.46
C GLU A 164 -14.85 -7.67 13.44
N ASN A 165 -15.08 -6.36 13.37
CA ASN A 165 -14.20 -5.47 12.63
C ASN A 165 -12.90 -5.30 13.39
N SER A 166 -11.77 -5.20 12.68
CA SER A 166 -10.53 -4.75 13.31
C SER A 166 -10.72 -3.35 13.91
N PRO A 167 -9.99 -2.98 14.98
CA PRO A 167 -10.18 -1.70 15.66
C PRO A 167 -10.20 -0.47 14.73
N VAL A 168 -9.29 -0.39 13.76
CA VAL A 168 -9.28 0.69 12.76
C VAL A 168 -10.53 0.67 11.88
N ASN A 169 -10.96 -0.50 11.42
CA ASN A 169 -12.17 -0.62 10.59
C ASN A 169 -13.43 -0.30 11.39
N GLN A 170 -13.46 -0.62 12.68
CA GLN A 170 -14.58 -0.29 13.56
C GLN A 170 -14.72 1.23 13.71
N ILE A 171 -13.62 1.95 13.96
CA ILE A 171 -13.62 3.42 14.05
C ILE A 171 -14.13 4.06 12.75
N LEU A 172 -13.70 3.55 11.59
CA LEU A 172 -14.14 4.09 10.29
C LEU A 172 -15.60 3.77 10.00
N TRP A 173 -16.07 2.58 10.38
CA TRP A 173 -17.48 2.18 10.29
C TRP A 173 -18.37 3.10 11.14
N ASP A 174 -17.95 3.37 12.39
CA ASP A 174 -18.64 4.26 13.32
C ASP A 174 -18.59 5.72 12.85
N ALA A 175 -17.55 6.11 12.11
CA ALA A 175 -17.46 7.39 11.43
C ALA A 175 -18.37 7.51 10.19
N GLY A 176 -19.10 6.45 9.82
CA GLY A 176 -20.11 6.47 8.76
C GLY A 176 -19.64 6.01 7.39
N CYS A 177 -18.47 5.36 7.27
CA CYS A 177 -18.02 4.85 5.97
C CYS A 177 -18.84 3.64 5.49
N VAL A 178 -18.63 3.26 4.23
CA VAL A 178 -19.25 2.09 3.60
C VAL A 178 -18.19 1.12 3.09
N PHE A 179 -18.07 -0.05 3.73
CA PHE A 179 -17.24 -1.14 3.21
C PHE A 179 -18.02 -1.96 2.19
N TYR A 180 -17.39 -2.28 1.05
CA TYR A 180 -18.08 -2.93 -0.08
C TYR A 180 -17.23 -3.99 -0.79
N CYS A 181 -15.93 -4.08 -0.51
CA CYS A 181 -15.07 -5.12 -1.03
C CYS A 181 -13.79 -5.29 -0.19
N LYS A 182 -13.15 -6.46 -0.34
CA LYS A 182 -11.79 -6.73 0.13
C LYS A 182 -10.83 -6.94 -1.03
N THR A 183 -9.59 -6.49 -0.88
CA THR A 183 -8.61 -6.44 -1.98
C THR A 183 -7.50 -7.47 -1.83
N ASN A 184 -7.00 -7.94 -2.97
CA ASN A 184 -6.01 -9.02 -3.07
C ASN A 184 -4.67 -8.68 -2.40
N VAL A 185 -4.01 -9.74 -1.92
CA VAL A 185 -2.71 -9.75 -1.26
C VAL A 185 -1.87 -10.90 -1.83
N PRO A 186 -0.53 -10.81 -1.82
CA PRO A 186 0.31 -11.96 -2.12
C PRO A 186 0.13 -13.06 -1.08
N GLN A 187 0.42 -14.31 -1.47
CA GLN A 187 0.56 -15.42 -0.53
C GLN A 187 1.57 -15.05 0.56
N SER A 188 1.20 -15.24 1.83
CA SER A 188 1.91 -14.76 3.03
C SER A 188 1.92 -13.26 3.29
N MET A 189 1.50 -12.39 2.36
CA MET A 189 1.63 -10.93 2.48
C MET A 189 3.06 -10.38 2.51
N MET A 190 4.10 -11.21 2.32
CA MET A 190 5.51 -10.79 2.45
C MET A 190 6.22 -10.54 1.11
N HIS A 191 5.49 -10.02 0.12
CA HIS A 191 6.07 -9.59 -1.16
C HIS A 191 5.65 -8.15 -1.48
N LEU A 192 6.55 -7.42 -2.14
CA LEU A 192 6.25 -6.14 -2.78
C LEU A 192 5.61 -6.31 -4.17
N GLU A 193 4.91 -7.41 -4.36
CA GLU A 193 4.10 -7.76 -5.54
C GLU A 193 2.90 -8.59 -5.07
N THR A 194 1.80 -8.60 -5.83
CA THR A 194 0.54 -9.21 -5.36
C THR A 194 0.14 -10.41 -6.22
N LYS A 195 0.51 -11.62 -5.77
CA LYS A 195 0.12 -12.92 -6.34
C LYS A 195 -0.23 -13.92 -5.25
N SER A 196 -1.43 -14.48 -5.32
CA SER A 196 -1.90 -15.59 -4.46
C SER A 196 -2.79 -16.53 -5.25
N PHE A 197 -3.43 -17.51 -4.60
CA PHE A 197 -4.43 -18.36 -5.25
C PHE A 197 -5.61 -17.57 -5.82
N TRP A 198 -5.88 -16.35 -5.33
CA TRP A 198 -6.89 -15.45 -5.88
C TRP A 198 -6.56 -14.97 -7.30
N GLY A 199 -5.28 -15.06 -7.70
CA GLY A 199 -4.74 -14.58 -8.96
C GLY A 199 -3.60 -13.57 -8.78
N GLN A 200 -3.07 -13.10 -9.91
CA GLN A 200 -2.05 -12.06 -9.99
C GLN A 200 -2.72 -10.70 -10.14
N THR A 201 -2.50 -9.77 -9.20
CA THR A 201 -2.96 -8.39 -9.36
C THR A 201 -2.03 -7.60 -10.25
N LEU A 202 -2.58 -7.02 -11.30
CA LEU A 202 -1.85 -6.31 -12.36
C LEU A 202 -1.86 -4.80 -12.14
N ASN A 203 -0.87 -4.10 -12.71
CA ASN A 203 -0.81 -2.64 -12.69
C ASN A 203 -1.76 -2.03 -13.73
N PRO A 204 -2.58 -1.02 -13.38
CA PRO A 204 -3.51 -0.40 -14.32
C PRO A 204 -2.86 0.37 -15.47
N TYR A 205 -1.63 0.85 -15.32
CA TYR A 205 -0.91 1.59 -16.38
C TYR A 205 -0.29 0.65 -17.42
N ASN A 206 -0.01 -0.60 -17.05
CA ASN A 206 0.55 -1.63 -17.94
C ASN A 206 0.38 -3.00 -17.27
N THR A 207 -0.44 -3.88 -17.86
CA THR A 207 -0.76 -5.18 -17.26
C THR A 207 0.39 -6.21 -17.28
N HIS A 208 1.56 -5.88 -17.82
CA HIS A 208 2.80 -6.66 -17.62
C HIS A 208 3.60 -6.26 -16.36
N LEU A 209 3.16 -5.23 -15.64
CA LEU A 209 3.84 -4.72 -14.46
C LEU A 209 3.09 -5.08 -13.17
N THR A 210 3.84 -5.13 -12.07
CA THR A 210 3.30 -5.31 -10.72
C THR A 210 2.51 -4.08 -10.26
N SER A 211 1.41 -4.31 -9.55
CA SER A 211 0.71 -3.29 -8.77
C SER A 211 1.42 -2.95 -7.46
N GLY A 212 2.60 -3.52 -7.22
CA GLY A 212 3.27 -3.50 -5.92
C GLY A 212 2.64 -4.49 -4.95
N GLY A 213 3.06 -4.42 -3.69
CA GLY A 213 2.55 -5.32 -2.66
C GLY A 213 3.08 -4.98 -1.28
N SER A 214 2.54 -5.56 -0.21
CA SER A 214 1.46 -6.56 -0.24
C SER A 214 0.05 -6.00 -0.32
N SER A 215 -0.11 -4.67 -0.34
CA SER A 215 -1.42 -4.01 -0.55
C SER A 215 -1.68 -3.68 -2.02
N GLY A 216 -1.21 -4.51 -2.97
CA GLY A 216 -1.31 -4.22 -4.41
C GLY A 216 -2.74 -4.22 -4.94
N GLY A 217 -3.64 -5.04 -4.37
CA GLY A 217 -5.07 -4.94 -4.65
C GLY A 217 -5.64 -3.57 -4.31
N CYS A 218 -5.24 -2.98 -3.18
CA CYS A 218 -5.62 -1.61 -2.81
C CYS A 218 -5.05 -0.60 -3.81
N GLY A 219 -3.76 -0.71 -4.13
CA GLY A 219 -3.07 0.21 -5.04
C GLY A 219 -3.70 0.24 -6.43
N ALA A 220 -3.91 -0.92 -7.02
CA ALA A 220 -4.54 -1.07 -8.33
C ALA A 220 -5.97 -0.52 -8.33
N LEU A 221 -6.76 -0.84 -7.29
CA LEU A 221 -8.16 -0.40 -7.21
C LEU A 221 -8.27 1.13 -7.06
N VAL A 222 -7.45 1.76 -6.22
CA VAL A 222 -7.45 3.23 -6.04
C VAL A 222 -6.98 3.93 -7.31
N ALA A 223 -5.91 3.45 -7.94
CA ALA A 223 -5.41 4.04 -9.17
C ALA A 223 -6.37 3.90 -10.36
N PHE A 224 -7.13 2.81 -10.44
CA PHE A 224 -8.20 2.64 -11.42
C PHE A 224 -9.43 3.53 -11.14
N GLY A 225 -9.51 4.14 -9.95
CA GLY A 225 -10.66 4.92 -9.48
C GLY A 225 -11.78 4.05 -8.90
N GLY A 226 -11.57 2.75 -8.73
CA GLY A 226 -12.54 1.82 -8.17
C GLY A 226 -12.72 1.95 -6.65
N SER A 227 -11.90 2.77 -5.98
CA SER A 227 -12.02 3.16 -4.57
C SER A 227 -11.40 4.54 -4.34
N PRO A 228 -12.03 5.44 -3.55
CA PRO A 228 -11.43 6.74 -3.25
C PRO A 228 -10.36 6.65 -2.16
N LEU A 229 -10.48 5.66 -1.27
CA LEU A 229 -9.61 5.43 -0.12
C LEU A 229 -9.61 3.93 0.21
N SER A 230 -8.43 3.35 0.39
CA SER A 230 -8.29 1.95 0.80
C SER A 230 -7.43 1.82 2.05
N ILE A 231 -7.68 0.80 2.85
CA ILE A 231 -6.92 0.54 4.07
C ILE A 231 -5.98 -0.64 3.83
N GLY A 232 -4.69 -0.40 4.01
CA GLY A 232 -3.64 -1.41 3.87
C GLY A 232 -2.76 -1.52 5.11
N SER A 233 -1.63 -2.22 4.94
CA SER A 233 -0.65 -2.42 5.99
C SER A 233 0.77 -2.46 5.47
N ASP A 234 1.74 -2.21 6.36
CA ASP A 234 3.16 -2.10 6.03
C ASP A 234 4.04 -2.62 7.18
N ILE A 235 4.85 -3.63 6.88
CA ILE A 235 5.93 -4.15 7.75
C ILE A 235 7.30 -4.11 7.05
N GLY A 236 7.32 -3.92 5.73
CA GLY A 236 8.54 -3.87 4.90
C GLY A 236 8.43 -2.99 3.65
N GLY A 237 7.34 -2.23 3.47
CA GLY A 237 7.02 -1.47 2.26
C GLY A 237 5.60 -1.65 1.74
N SER A 238 4.75 -2.42 2.43
CA SER A 238 3.49 -2.89 1.85
C SER A 238 2.39 -1.84 1.64
N LEU A 239 2.54 -0.62 2.15
CA LEU A 239 1.74 0.54 1.73
C LEU A 239 2.45 1.30 0.62
N ARG A 240 3.77 1.48 0.78
CA ARG A 240 4.59 2.39 -0.02
C ARG A 240 4.90 1.85 -1.42
N SER A 241 5.20 0.56 -1.55
CA SER A 241 5.39 -0.10 -2.84
C SER A 241 4.18 0.03 -3.76
N PRO A 242 2.96 -0.37 -3.35
CA PRO A 242 1.79 -0.23 -4.22
C PRO A 242 1.43 1.24 -4.47
N ALA A 243 1.63 2.14 -3.51
CA ALA A 243 1.48 3.57 -3.76
C ALA A 243 2.42 4.07 -4.86
N SER A 244 3.68 3.64 -4.82
CA SER A 244 4.69 3.99 -5.82
C SER A 244 4.39 3.40 -7.19
N CYS A 245 4.06 2.11 -7.27
CA CYS A 245 3.80 1.41 -8.53
C CYS A 245 2.54 1.93 -9.23
N CYS A 246 1.53 2.31 -8.46
CA CYS A 246 0.24 2.75 -8.98
C CYS A 246 0.08 4.29 -9.00
N GLY A 247 1.10 5.05 -8.62
CA GLY A 247 1.11 6.51 -8.71
C GLY A 247 0.07 7.19 -7.80
N ILE A 248 -0.04 6.72 -6.56
CA ILE A 248 -1.01 7.22 -5.57
C ILE A 248 -0.30 7.59 -4.26
N TYR A 249 -1.05 8.11 -3.30
CA TYR A 249 -0.53 8.61 -2.03
C TYR A 249 -0.68 7.57 -0.92
N THR A 250 0.28 7.53 0.01
CA THR A 250 0.13 6.83 1.29
C THR A 250 1.01 7.46 2.37
N LEU A 251 0.70 7.16 3.63
CA LEU A 251 1.59 7.34 4.76
C LEU A 251 1.69 6.01 5.51
N LYS A 252 2.90 5.47 5.62
CA LYS A 252 3.23 4.49 6.65
C LYS A 252 3.53 5.25 7.95
N PRO A 253 2.68 5.20 8.97
CA PRO A 253 2.98 5.88 10.22
C PRO A 253 4.04 5.15 11.03
N THR A 254 4.48 5.79 12.10
CA THR A 254 5.19 5.12 13.19
C THR A 254 4.32 3.98 13.75
N THR A 255 4.92 2.85 14.12
CA THR A 255 4.20 1.76 14.79
C THR A 255 3.66 2.21 16.15
N GLY A 256 2.53 1.65 16.57
CA GLY A 256 1.81 2.09 17.77
C GLY A 256 1.10 3.44 17.64
N ARG A 257 1.08 4.07 16.45
CA ARG A 257 0.32 5.31 16.20
C ARG A 257 -1.16 5.04 15.96
N LEU A 258 -1.47 4.04 15.16
CA LEU A 258 -2.85 3.65 14.84
C LEU A 258 -3.20 2.32 15.51
N PRO A 259 -4.46 2.10 15.91
CA PRO A 259 -4.90 0.81 16.43
C PRO A 259 -4.74 -0.26 15.35
N THR A 260 -3.83 -1.21 15.57
CA THR A 260 -3.57 -2.29 14.61
C THR A 260 -3.75 -3.64 15.28
N ASN A 261 -4.82 -4.35 14.92
CA ASN A 261 -4.89 -5.79 15.04
C ASN A 261 -5.49 -6.33 13.75
N GLY A 262 -4.67 -7.06 12.97
CA GLY A 262 -5.23 -8.05 12.06
C GLY A 262 -5.95 -9.13 12.87
N LEU A 263 -6.70 -10.03 12.22
CA LEU A 263 -7.29 -11.17 12.94
C LEU A 263 -6.18 -11.97 13.65
N PRO A 264 -6.28 -12.28 14.95
CA PRO A 264 -5.29 -13.12 15.63
C PRO A 264 -4.99 -14.39 14.82
N GLY A 265 -3.70 -14.66 14.55
CA GLY A 265 -3.25 -15.81 13.76
C GLY A 265 -3.10 -15.59 12.25
N CYS A 266 -3.49 -14.44 11.68
CA CYS A 266 -3.28 -14.15 10.25
C CYS A 266 -1.88 -13.62 9.90
N GLY A 267 -1.09 -13.23 10.92
CA GLY A 267 0.29 -12.79 10.76
C GLY A 267 1.19 -13.87 10.15
N VAL A 268 2.27 -13.46 9.50
CA VAL A 268 3.22 -14.38 8.85
C VAL A 268 3.89 -15.28 9.87
N VAL A 269 4.41 -14.66 10.93
CA VAL A 269 4.97 -15.32 12.12
C VAL A 269 4.17 -14.79 13.32
N PRO A 270 3.04 -15.43 13.67
CA PRO A 270 2.21 -14.98 14.79
C PRO A 270 3.01 -14.89 16.09
N GLY A 271 2.91 -13.75 16.79
CA GLY A 271 3.64 -13.50 18.04
C GLY A 271 5.04 -12.92 17.88
N ASN A 272 5.55 -12.76 16.65
CA ASN A 272 6.81 -12.06 16.42
C ASN A 272 6.64 -10.54 16.53
N ASP A 273 7.30 -9.94 17.52
CA ASP A 273 7.31 -8.50 17.81
C ASP A 273 8.64 -7.81 17.44
N ALA A 274 9.54 -8.53 16.73
CA ALA A 274 10.85 -8.02 16.35
C ALA A 274 10.78 -6.78 15.45
N ILE A 275 9.86 -6.78 14.49
CA ILE A 275 9.52 -5.61 13.67
C ILE A 275 8.00 -5.54 13.63
N LEU A 276 7.45 -4.47 14.19
CA LEU A 276 6.02 -4.28 14.24
C LEU A 276 5.49 -3.83 12.87
N ALA A 277 4.35 -4.41 12.48
CA ALA A 277 3.58 -3.91 11.35
C ALA A 277 2.76 -2.68 11.77
N THR A 278 2.36 -1.88 10.78
CA THR A 278 1.38 -0.81 10.97
C THR A 278 0.33 -0.83 9.86
N CYS A 279 -0.75 -0.06 10.02
CA CYS A 279 -1.76 0.16 9.00
C CYS A 279 -1.72 1.61 8.49
N GLY A 280 -2.39 1.87 7.38
CA GLY A 280 -2.46 3.21 6.81
C GLY A 280 -3.33 3.26 5.56
N PRO A 281 -3.61 4.48 5.07
CA PRO A 281 -4.44 4.70 3.90
C PRO A 281 -3.62 4.58 2.61
N LEU A 282 -4.21 4.04 1.55
CA LEU A 282 -3.84 4.34 0.18
C LEU A 282 -4.92 5.25 -0.42
N ALA A 283 -4.53 6.42 -0.89
CA ALA A 283 -5.45 7.51 -1.24
C ALA A 283 -5.00 8.25 -2.50
N ARG A 284 -5.84 9.16 -3.01
CA ARG A 284 -5.53 9.95 -4.21
C ARG A 284 -4.91 11.31 -3.93
N SER A 285 -4.86 11.73 -2.67
CA SER A 285 -4.27 13.00 -2.26
C SER A 285 -3.68 12.94 -0.85
N SER A 286 -2.81 13.90 -0.53
CA SER A 286 -2.29 14.08 0.83
C SER A 286 -3.38 14.47 1.84
N ARG A 287 -4.40 15.24 1.42
CA ARG A 287 -5.50 15.64 2.32
C ARG A 287 -6.40 14.47 2.72
N ASP A 288 -6.54 13.46 1.87
CA ASP A 288 -7.23 12.21 2.23
C ASP A 288 -6.46 11.41 3.28
N ILE A 289 -5.11 11.46 3.26
CA ILE A 289 -4.29 10.90 4.34
C ILE A 289 -4.56 11.68 5.64
N VAL A 290 -4.54 13.02 5.60
CA VAL A 290 -4.82 13.85 6.78
C VAL A 290 -6.21 13.55 7.35
N LEU A 291 -7.23 13.42 6.49
CA LEU A 291 -8.58 13.04 6.87
C LEU A 291 -8.60 11.68 7.60
N PHE A 292 -7.95 10.66 7.03
CA PHE A 292 -7.91 9.33 7.63
C PHE A 292 -7.30 9.34 9.05
N PHE A 293 -6.17 10.03 9.23
CA PHE A 293 -5.52 10.14 10.54
C PHE A 293 -6.35 10.98 11.52
N ASP A 294 -6.97 12.07 11.07
CA ASP A 294 -7.84 12.90 11.92
C ASP A 294 -9.02 12.10 12.45
N VAL A 295 -9.74 11.38 11.58
CA VAL A 295 -10.89 10.56 11.96
C VAL A 295 -10.50 9.53 13.02
N ILE A 296 -9.37 8.83 12.84
CA ILE A 296 -8.97 7.77 13.76
C ILE A 296 -8.44 8.34 15.07
N LEU A 297 -7.49 9.28 15.03
CA LEU A 297 -6.80 9.72 16.24
C LEU A 297 -7.64 10.65 17.11
N LYS A 298 -8.70 11.26 16.56
CA LYS A 298 -9.67 12.05 17.32
C LYS A 298 -10.51 11.20 18.27
N THR A 299 -10.68 9.90 18.02
CA THR A 299 -11.37 8.98 18.94
C THR A 299 -10.52 8.57 20.14
N GLN A 300 -9.25 8.96 20.16
CA GLN A 300 -8.30 8.60 21.22
C GLN A 300 -8.20 7.08 21.42
N PRO A 301 -7.84 6.31 20.37
CA PRO A 301 -7.91 4.85 20.40
C PRO A 301 -7.02 4.21 21.48
N TRP A 302 -6.00 4.92 21.96
CA TRP A 302 -5.15 4.50 23.08
C TRP A 302 -5.88 4.36 24.42
N LEU A 303 -7.10 4.90 24.55
CA LEU A 303 -7.94 4.66 25.74
C LEU A 303 -8.53 3.23 25.76
N GLN A 304 -8.56 2.56 24.61
CA GLN A 304 -9.08 1.19 24.45
C GLN A 304 -7.96 0.18 24.16
N ASP A 305 -6.82 0.63 23.65
CA ASP A 305 -5.68 -0.22 23.30
C ASP A 305 -4.39 0.30 23.96
N MET A 306 -3.88 -0.47 24.93
CA MET A 306 -2.66 -0.13 25.69
C MET A 306 -1.38 -0.18 24.85
N GLY A 307 -1.40 -0.81 23.68
CA GLY A 307 -0.25 -0.89 22.77
C GLY A 307 0.01 0.41 22.02
N LEU A 308 -0.89 1.40 22.13
CA LEU A 308 -0.80 2.65 21.39
C LEU A 308 -0.14 3.77 22.18
N VAL A 309 0.61 4.59 21.46
CA VAL A 309 1.20 5.80 22.01
C VAL A 309 0.15 6.92 22.00
N PRO A 310 -0.14 7.59 23.12
CA PRO A 310 -1.19 8.61 23.23
C PRO A 310 -0.78 9.94 22.58
N LEU A 311 -0.66 9.95 21.24
CA LEU A 311 -0.27 11.10 20.43
C LEU A 311 -1.44 11.60 19.58
N HIS A 312 -1.94 12.78 19.91
CA HIS A 312 -2.94 13.48 19.11
C HIS A 312 -2.40 13.85 17.73
N TRP A 313 -3.25 13.74 16.69
CA TRP A 313 -2.96 14.25 15.36
C TRP A 313 -3.11 15.77 15.32
N LYS A 314 -1.99 16.50 15.21
CA LYS A 314 -2.00 17.97 15.15
C LYS A 314 -1.02 18.50 14.09
N PRO A 315 -1.20 18.16 12.81
CA PRO A 315 -0.28 18.56 11.75
C PRO A 315 -0.19 20.09 11.63
N GLU A 316 -1.23 20.84 12.00
CA GLU A 316 -1.25 22.31 12.03
C GLU A 316 -0.28 22.93 13.04
N ASN A 317 0.19 22.17 14.04
CA ASN A 317 1.16 22.64 15.04
C ASN A 317 2.59 22.67 14.50
N ILE A 318 2.87 21.97 13.40
CA ILE A 318 4.19 22.03 12.78
C ILE A 318 4.28 23.35 11.99
N LYS A 319 5.09 24.28 12.51
CA LYS A 319 5.36 25.57 11.89
C LYS A 319 6.83 25.65 11.50
N TRP A 320 7.10 25.87 10.22
CA TRP A 320 8.45 26.12 9.72
C TRP A 320 8.84 27.57 10.00
N THR A 321 9.81 27.80 10.88
CA THR A 321 10.35 29.14 11.22
C THR A 321 11.52 29.56 10.33
N GLY A 322 11.87 28.71 9.35
CA GLY A 322 12.94 28.92 8.37
C GLY A 322 12.79 27.93 7.22
N LYS A 323 13.88 27.69 6.50
CA LYS A 323 13.93 26.67 5.45
C LYS A 323 13.86 25.27 6.06
N ILE A 324 13.11 24.38 5.41
CA ILE A 324 13.08 22.96 5.72
C ILE A 324 14.41 22.36 5.28
N ARG A 325 15.14 21.75 6.21
CA ARG A 325 16.40 21.11 5.88
C ARG A 325 16.16 19.69 5.35
N LEU A 326 16.21 19.57 4.02
CA LEU A 326 15.85 18.37 3.27
C LEU A 326 17.11 17.59 2.89
N GLY A 327 17.26 16.40 3.47
CA GLY A 327 18.25 15.44 2.98
C GLY A 327 17.78 14.78 1.69
N VAL A 328 18.71 14.52 0.75
CA VAL A 328 18.44 13.71 -0.44
C VAL A 328 19.31 12.47 -0.41
N MET A 329 18.68 11.30 -0.29
CA MET A 329 19.35 10.00 -0.42
C MET A 329 19.20 9.52 -1.86
N TRP A 330 20.27 9.67 -2.63
CA TRP A 330 20.32 9.33 -4.06
C TRP A 330 20.28 7.84 -4.34
N ASP A 331 20.84 7.04 -3.43
CA ASP A 331 20.82 5.59 -3.39
C ASP A 331 20.92 5.12 -1.93
N ASP A 332 20.67 3.84 -1.68
CA ASP A 332 20.69 3.27 -0.33
C ASP A 332 22.05 2.66 0.08
N GLY A 333 23.11 2.92 -0.69
CA GLY A 333 24.44 2.35 -0.49
C GLY A 333 24.55 0.85 -0.82
N ASN A 334 23.51 0.24 -1.38
CA ASN A 334 23.50 -1.19 -1.72
C ASN A 334 22.96 -1.50 -3.13
N VAL A 335 21.95 -0.76 -3.61
CA VAL A 335 21.37 -0.86 -4.95
C VAL A 335 21.20 0.53 -5.53
N GLN A 336 21.77 0.77 -6.71
CA GLN A 336 21.57 2.04 -7.41
C GLN A 336 20.18 2.10 -8.05
N PRO A 337 19.43 3.21 -7.94
CA PRO A 337 18.17 3.34 -8.66
C PRO A 337 18.37 3.33 -10.18
N GLN A 338 17.41 2.74 -10.88
CA GLN A 338 17.30 2.74 -12.33
C GLN A 338 17.11 4.17 -12.87
N PRO A 339 17.45 4.40 -14.16
CA PRO A 339 17.36 5.71 -14.80
C PRO A 339 16.10 6.54 -14.50
N PRO A 340 14.85 6.01 -14.59
CA PRO A 340 13.66 6.82 -14.38
C PRO A 340 13.55 7.38 -12.95
N VAL A 341 13.95 6.59 -11.94
CA VAL A 341 13.90 7.02 -10.55
C VAL A 341 14.97 8.08 -10.27
N ARG A 342 16.18 7.93 -10.83
CA ARG A 342 17.23 8.96 -10.74
C ARG A 342 16.79 10.26 -11.38
N ARG A 343 16.11 10.19 -12.55
CA ARG A 343 15.55 11.37 -13.21
C ARG A 343 14.48 12.04 -12.35
N ALA A 344 13.54 11.28 -11.79
CA ALA A 344 12.50 11.83 -10.92
C ALA A 344 13.08 12.52 -9.68
N LEU A 345 14.07 11.89 -9.03
CA LEU A 345 14.73 12.46 -7.86
C LEU A 345 15.50 13.74 -8.19
N LYS A 346 16.19 13.76 -9.34
CA LYS A 346 16.88 14.96 -9.85
C LYS A 346 15.88 16.08 -10.17
N ALA A 347 14.83 15.78 -10.92
CA ALA A 347 13.81 16.77 -11.31
C ALA A 347 13.12 17.38 -10.08
N MET A 348 12.77 16.55 -9.09
CA MET A 348 12.22 17.01 -7.83
C MET A 348 13.21 17.93 -7.10
N THR A 349 14.45 17.49 -6.94
CA THR A 349 15.49 18.29 -6.27
C THR A 349 15.68 19.65 -6.94
N GLU A 350 15.74 19.70 -8.26
CA GLU A 350 15.88 20.96 -9.01
C GLU A 350 14.63 21.84 -8.91
N ALA A 351 13.42 21.27 -8.88
CA ALA A 351 12.20 22.02 -8.66
C ALA A 351 12.18 22.66 -7.26
N LEU A 352 12.59 21.92 -6.22
CA LEU A 352 12.63 22.41 -4.85
C LEU A 352 13.71 23.48 -4.64
N LYS A 353 14.87 23.38 -5.31
CA LYS A 353 15.93 24.41 -5.30
C LYS A 353 15.45 25.77 -5.84
N ARG A 354 14.45 25.78 -6.72
CA ARG A 354 13.86 27.02 -7.26
C ARG A 354 12.91 27.71 -6.29
N THR A 355 12.52 27.03 -5.21
CA THR A 355 11.74 27.62 -4.11
C THR A 355 12.67 28.20 -3.04
N ASN A 356 12.14 29.07 -2.18
CA ASN A 356 12.91 29.58 -1.04
C ASN A 356 12.62 28.81 0.27
N ASN A 357 11.92 27.68 0.20
CA ASN A 357 11.43 26.96 1.37
C ASN A 357 12.37 25.84 1.84
N PHE A 358 13.34 25.42 1.04
CA PHE A 358 14.21 24.27 1.33
C PHE A 358 15.69 24.64 1.40
N ASP A 359 16.39 24.03 2.35
CA ASP A 359 17.84 23.93 2.44
C ASP A 359 18.22 22.47 2.15
N ILE A 360 18.69 22.22 0.94
CA ILE A 360 18.84 20.85 0.40
C ILE A 360 20.28 20.40 0.56
N VAL A 361 20.46 19.23 1.17
CA VAL A 361 21.77 18.60 1.40
C VAL A 361 21.76 17.15 0.96
N ASP A 362 22.90 16.64 0.52
CA ASP A 362 23.06 15.21 0.26
C ASP A 362 23.05 14.44 1.59
N TYR A 363 22.37 13.29 1.62
CA TYR A 363 22.30 12.41 2.78
C TYR A 363 23.20 11.18 2.56
N ASP A 364 24.10 10.92 3.50
CA ASP A 364 24.92 9.70 3.51
C ASP A 364 24.07 8.49 4.00
N PRO A 365 23.83 7.43 3.19
CA PRO A 365 23.01 6.28 3.57
C PRO A 365 23.70 5.29 4.52
N LYS A 366 24.60 5.78 5.38
CA LYS A 366 25.32 4.96 6.36
C LYS A 366 24.38 4.13 7.24
N PHE A 367 24.74 2.87 7.43
CA PHE A 367 23.99 1.86 8.18
C PHE A 367 22.65 1.42 7.54
N HIS A 368 22.27 1.97 6.39
CA HIS A 368 20.99 1.65 5.75
C HIS A 368 20.96 0.19 5.28
N LYS A 369 22.00 -0.26 4.58
CA LYS A 369 22.17 -1.67 4.16
C LYS A 369 22.10 -2.64 5.34
N GLU A 370 22.75 -2.30 6.45
CA GLU A 370 22.77 -3.12 7.66
C GLU A 370 21.36 -3.23 8.27
N LEU A 371 20.56 -2.16 8.25
CA LEU A 371 19.16 -2.22 8.66
C LEU A 371 18.30 -3.09 7.73
N VAL A 372 18.58 -3.07 6.42
CA VAL A 372 17.89 -3.97 5.47
C VAL A 372 18.18 -5.43 5.79
N LEU A 373 19.44 -5.78 6.03
CA LEU A 373 19.84 -7.14 6.39
C LEU A 373 19.27 -7.56 7.76
N MET A 374 19.31 -6.67 8.75
CA MET A 374 18.68 -6.89 10.05
C MET A 374 17.16 -7.14 9.90
N ALA A 375 16.49 -6.38 9.04
CA ALA A 375 15.07 -6.60 8.76
C ALA A 375 14.79 -7.98 8.17
N GLN A 376 15.60 -8.41 7.19
CA GLN A 376 15.48 -9.74 6.58
C GLN A 376 15.56 -10.86 7.62
N SER A 377 16.49 -10.76 8.58
CA SER A 377 16.63 -11.76 9.66
C SER A 377 15.48 -11.76 10.66
N LEU A 378 14.81 -10.62 10.85
CA LEU A 378 13.75 -10.48 11.85
C LEU A 378 12.33 -10.76 11.32
N TYR A 379 12.13 -10.86 10.01
CA TYR A 379 10.80 -11.14 9.44
C TYR A 379 10.36 -12.59 9.58
N PHE A 380 11.30 -13.54 9.48
CA PHE A 380 11.03 -14.98 9.50
C PHE A 380 11.89 -15.66 10.56
N THR A 381 11.63 -15.33 11.83
CA THR A 381 12.40 -15.83 12.98
C THR A 381 12.15 -17.32 13.29
N ASP A 382 11.19 -17.93 12.59
CA ASP A 382 10.82 -19.35 12.64
C ASP A 382 11.32 -20.12 11.40
N GLY A 383 12.22 -19.54 10.61
CA GLY A 383 12.75 -20.15 9.39
C GLY A 383 11.71 -20.39 8.29
N GLY A 384 10.54 -19.75 8.35
CA GLY A 384 9.44 -19.97 7.40
C GLY A 384 8.51 -21.13 7.77
N ALA A 385 8.66 -21.72 8.95
CA ALA A 385 7.82 -22.83 9.41
C ALA A 385 6.31 -22.49 9.38
N SER A 386 5.93 -21.28 9.80
CA SER A 386 4.53 -20.81 9.78
C SER A 386 3.97 -20.71 8.37
N VAL A 387 4.79 -20.28 7.39
CA VAL A 387 4.41 -20.19 5.97
C VAL A 387 4.14 -21.59 5.42
N HIS A 388 5.06 -22.54 5.65
CA HIS A 388 4.89 -23.93 5.24
C HIS A 388 3.67 -24.58 5.89
N ALA A 389 3.44 -24.35 7.19
CA ALA A 389 2.31 -24.91 7.92
C ALA A 389 0.97 -24.43 7.37
N ARG A 390 0.84 -23.14 7.02
CA ARG A 390 -0.38 -22.58 6.40
C ARG A 390 -0.65 -23.18 5.02
N ALA A 391 0.39 -23.30 4.18
CA ALA A 391 0.27 -23.91 2.86
C ALA A 391 -0.11 -25.40 2.94
N ALA A 392 0.44 -26.13 3.91
CA ALA A 392 0.20 -27.55 4.10
C ALA A 392 -1.25 -27.91 4.48
N VAL A 393 -2.04 -26.97 5.02
CA VAL A 393 -3.45 -27.20 5.39
C VAL A 393 -4.26 -27.75 4.21
N THR A 394 -4.06 -27.18 3.01
CA THR A 394 -4.71 -27.64 1.77
C THR A 394 -3.75 -28.37 0.83
N GLY A 395 -2.45 -28.37 1.11
CA GLY A 395 -1.42 -28.80 0.16
C GLY A 395 -1.19 -27.80 -0.97
N GLU A 396 -1.40 -26.51 -0.69
CA GLU A 396 -1.15 -25.42 -1.63
C GLU A 396 0.37 -25.27 -1.88
N PRO A 397 0.84 -25.15 -3.14
CA PRO A 397 2.24 -24.87 -3.43
C PRO A 397 2.59 -23.43 -3.05
N LEU A 398 3.84 -23.21 -2.66
CA LEU A 398 4.33 -21.86 -2.45
C LEU A 398 4.47 -21.12 -3.79
N CYS A 399 4.10 -19.85 -3.80
CA CYS A 399 4.36 -18.97 -4.93
C CYS A 399 5.87 -18.70 -5.05
N HIS A 400 6.34 -18.42 -6.27
CA HIS A 400 7.77 -18.15 -6.55
C HIS A 400 8.40 -17.13 -5.59
N LEU A 401 7.73 -15.99 -5.36
CA LEU A 401 8.26 -14.96 -4.45
C LEU A 401 8.15 -15.37 -2.97
N THR A 402 7.22 -16.27 -2.62
CA THR A 402 7.14 -16.85 -1.26
C THR A 402 8.34 -17.75 -1.01
N GLU A 403 8.69 -18.61 -1.96
CA GLU A 403 9.87 -19.47 -1.87
C GLU A 403 11.16 -18.66 -1.78
N TRP A 404 11.27 -17.60 -2.60
CA TRP A 404 12.41 -16.70 -2.56
C TRP A 404 12.53 -15.99 -1.20
N VAL A 405 11.43 -15.45 -0.67
CA VAL A 405 11.52 -14.62 0.53
C VAL A 405 11.89 -15.41 1.78
N ILE A 406 11.40 -16.64 1.91
CA ILE A 406 11.74 -17.52 3.04
C ILE A 406 13.09 -18.24 2.87
N SER A 407 13.73 -18.12 1.70
CA SER A 407 15.07 -18.69 1.44
C SER A 407 16.20 -17.65 1.50
N LEU A 408 15.89 -16.40 1.87
CA LEU A 408 16.91 -15.37 2.04
C LEU A 408 17.93 -15.78 3.12
N PRO A 409 19.23 -15.44 2.99
CA PRO A 409 20.28 -15.91 3.90
C PRO A 409 20.05 -15.60 5.40
N GLY A 410 19.28 -14.56 5.69
CA GLY A 410 18.93 -14.15 7.06
C GLY A 410 17.81 -14.97 7.70
N VAL A 411 17.04 -15.75 6.93
CA VAL A 411 15.87 -16.50 7.40
C VAL A 411 16.31 -17.79 8.08
N LYS A 412 16.05 -17.89 9.39
CA LYS A 412 16.47 -19.02 10.22
C LYS A 412 15.45 -19.27 11.32
N ASP A 413 15.34 -20.54 11.72
CA ASP A 413 14.60 -20.92 12.92
C ASP A 413 15.47 -20.62 14.15
N HIS A 414 15.15 -19.53 14.84
CA HIS A 414 15.91 -19.05 15.98
C HIS A 414 15.36 -19.61 17.28
N THR A 415 16.25 -20.12 18.13
CA THR A 415 15.92 -20.31 19.55
C THR A 415 15.62 -18.96 20.20
N SER A 416 14.86 -18.95 21.30
CA SER A 416 14.54 -17.71 22.03
C SER A 416 15.79 -16.91 22.41
N HIS A 417 16.90 -17.59 22.77
CA HIS A 417 18.16 -16.92 23.11
C HIS A 417 18.78 -16.22 21.90
N GLN A 418 18.87 -16.91 20.75
CA GLN A 418 19.39 -16.31 19.52
C GLN A 418 18.53 -15.14 19.04
N LEU A 419 17.20 -15.25 19.19
CA LEU A 419 16.31 -14.14 18.91
C LEU A 419 16.63 -12.95 19.82
N TRP A 420 16.79 -13.16 21.13
CA TRP A 420 17.14 -12.07 22.06
C TRP A 420 18.48 -11.40 21.71
N GLU A 421 19.51 -12.16 21.33
CA GLU A 421 20.78 -11.60 20.86
C GLU A 421 20.57 -10.73 19.62
N LEU A 422 19.79 -11.22 18.64
CA LEU A 422 19.47 -10.47 17.43
C LEU A 422 18.66 -9.20 17.72
N LEU A 423 17.76 -9.22 18.70
CA LEU A 423 17.01 -8.04 19.14
C LEU A 423 17.93 -7.00 19.80
N LEU A 424 18.94 -7.43 20.57
CA LEU A 424 19.97 -6.53 21.12
C LEU A 424 20.79 -5.87 20.00
N GLU A 425 21.19 -6.64 18.98
CA GLU A 425 21.90 -6.10 17.82
C GLU A 425 21.05 -5.11 17.03
N ARG A 426 19.77 -5.43 16.82
CA ARG A 426 18.78 -4.52 16.20
C ARG A 426 18.71 -3.20 16.95
N ASP A 427 18.59 -3.23 18.26
CA ASP A 427 18.44 -2.01 19.06
C ASP A 427 19.73 -1.16 19.07
N ALA A 428 20.89 -1.81 19.11
CA ALA A 428 22.17 -1.13 18.93
C ALA A 428 22.30 -0.49 17.54
N LEU A 429 21.85 -1.17 16.48
CA LEU A 429 21.86 -0.64 15.12
C LEU A 429 20.88 0.52 14.94
N ARG A 430 19.67 0.43 15.51
CA ARG A 430 18.70 1.54 15.55
C ARG A 430 19.29 2.78 16.21
N ALA A 431 19.99 2.62 17.33
CA ALA A 431 20.65 3.73 18.03
C ALA A 431 21.73 4.39 17.16
N LYS A 432 22.54 3.60 16.44
CA LYS A 432 23.54 4.10 15.48
C LYS A 432 22.88 4.84 14.32
N TYR A 433 21.84 4.27 13.71
CA TYR A 433 21.11 4.89 12.60
C TYR A 433 20.46 6.21 13.01
N TYR A 434 19.83 6.26 14.20
CA TYR A 434 19.26 7.49 14.75
C TYR A 434 20.31 8.57 15.04
N SER A 435 21.46 8.17 15.59
CA SER A 435 22.59 9.08 15.83
C SER A 435 23.15 9.62 14.51
N HIS A 436 23.26 8.77 13.49
CA HIS A 436 23.67 9.17 12.15
C HIS A 436 22.69 10.17 11.54
N TRP A 437 21.38 9.90 11.57
CA TRP A 437 20.35 10.86 11.14
C TRP A 437 20.54 12.23 11.77
N ASN A 438 20.72 12.30 13.10
CA ASN A 438 20.91 13.57 13.79
C ASN A 438 22.22 14.27 13.38
N SER A 439 23.29 13.50 13.09
CA SER A 439 24.56 14.06 12.61
C SER A 439 24.46 14.70 11.22
N GLN A 440 23.54 14.21 10.37
CA GLN A 440 23.28 14.79 9.05
C GLN A 440 22.52 16.13 9.15
N ASN A 441 21.95 16.44 10.33
CA ASN A 441 21.21 17.67 10.62
C ASN A 441 20.10 17.92 9.58
N ILE A 442 19.18 16.98 9.42
CA ILE A 442 18.03 17.10 8.51
C ILE A 442 16.70 16.97 9.25
N ASP A 443 15.67 17.66 8.75
CA ASP A 443 14.29 17.56 9.25
C ASP A 443 13.56 16.36 8.62
N VAL A 444 13.76 16.20 7.31
CA VAL A 444 13.11 15.20 6.45
C VAL A 444 14.08 14.70 5.40
N LEU A 445 13.88 13.46 4.96
CA LEU A 445 14.66 12.80 3.92
C LEU A 445 13.78 12.53 2.70
N LEU A 446 14.20 13.02 1.54
CA LEU A 446 13.65 12.66 0.23
C LEU A 446 14.47 11.52 -0.36
N CYS A 447 13.81 10.45 -0.79
CA CYS A 447 14.51 9.30 -1.38
C CYS A 447 13.62 8.46 -2.32
N PRO A 448 14.21 7.53 -3.10
CA PRO A 448 13.48 6.55 -3.87
C PRO A 448 12.57 5.68 -2.99
N VAL A 449 11.40 5.28 -3.52
CA VAL A 449 10.56 4.25 -2.87
C VAL A 449 11.02 2.84 -3.24
N GLN A 450 11.45 2.67 -4.49
CA GLN A 450 11.89 1.43 -5.08
C GLN A 450 13.09 1.71 -5.99
N TYR A 451 13.80 0.65 -6.38
CA TYR A 451 14.94 0.76 -7.27
C TYR A 451 14.55 1.15 -8.70
N GLY A 452 13.27 1.06 -9.09
CA GLY A 452 12.78 1.38 -10.42
C GLY A 452 11.34 1.89 -10.39
N ALA A 453 10.74 2.06 -11.57
CA ALA A 453 9.29 2.15 -11.70
C ALA A 453 8.64 0.79 -11.33
N ALA A 454 7.35 0.60 -11.63
CA ALA A 454 6.73 -0.72 -11.43
C ALA A 454 7.50 -1.80 -12.21
N GLN A 455 7.84 -2.90 -11.53
CA GLN A 455 8.66 -3.99 -12.08
C GLN A 455 7.85 -4.99 -12.92
N PRO A 456 8.50 -5.74 -13.81
CA PRO A 456 7.89 -6.91 -14.44
C PRO A 456 7.34 -7.89 -13.38
N LEU A 457 6.26 -8.59 -13.71
CA LEU A 457 5.68 -9.60 -12.82
C LEU A 457 6.70 -10.67 -12.39
N GLN A 458 6.64 -11.06 -11.12
CA GLN A 458 7.46 -12.05 -10.43
C GLN A 458 8.94 -11.72 -10.32
N THR A 459 9.31 -10.44 -10.45
CA THR A 459 10.70 -9.97 -10.38
C THR A 459 11.02 -9.06 -9.19
N THR A 460 10.03 -8.80 -8.32
CA THR A 460 10.20 -7.85 -7.22
C THR A 460 10.98 -8.45 -6.04
N LYS A 461 12.32 -8.50 -6.16
CA LYS A 461 13.26 -9.13 -5.21
C LYS A 461 14.13 -8.15 -4.42
N TYR A 462 13.71 -6.89 -4.30
CA TYR A 462 14.41 -5.89 -3.51
C TYR A 462 13.45 -4.91 -2.83
N TRP A 463 13.69 -4.63 -1.55
CA TRP A 463 12.85 -3.76 -0.72
C TRP A 463 13.66 -2.80 0.17
N GLY A 464 14.96 -2.64 -0.11
CA GLY A 464 15.89 -1.94 0.79
C GLY A 464 15.43 -0.52 1.11
N TYR A 465 15.01 0.21 0.07
CA TYR A 465 14.44 1.55 0.16
C TYR A 465 13.23 1.69 1.09
N THR A 466 12.52 0.60 1.43
CA THR A 466 11.38 0.65 2.34
C THR A 466 11.64 -0.04 3.68
N SER A 467 12.27 -1.22 3.67
CA SER A 467 12.39 -2.09 4.85
C SER A 467 13.31 -1.52 5.93
N ALA A 468 14.34 -0.75 5.55
CA ALA A 468 15.21 -0.08 6.53
C ALA A 468 14.41 0.86 7.43
N PHE A 469 13.43 1.58 6.89
CA PHE A 469 12.56 2.48 7.65
C PHE A 469 11.52 1.74 8.50
N ASN A 470 11.14 0.50 8.16
CA ASN A 470 10.39 -0.35 9.08
C ASN A 470 11.27 -0.83 10.23
N CYS A 471 12.49 -1.27 9.93
CA CYS A 471 13.44 -1.68 10.94
C CYS A 471 13.73 -0.51 11.91
N ALA A 472 13.91 0.71 11.41
CA ALA A 472 14.11 1.91 12.23
C ALA A 472 12.83 2.48 12.89
N ASP A 473 11.64 1.98 12.51
CA ASP A 473 10.33 2.53 12.90
C ASP A 473 10.13 4.02 12.56
N PHE A 474 10.59 4.43 11.36
CA PHE A 474 10.46 5.80 10.87
C PHE A 474 9.21 5.95 10.02
N PRO A 475 8.36 6.98 10.21
CA PRO A 475 7.22 7.24 9.35
C PRO A 475 7.67 7.65 7.95
N ALA A 476 6.92 7.25 6.93
CA ALA A 476 7.26 7.48 5.53
C ALA A 476 6.03 7.69 4.64
N ALA A 477 5.95 8.82 3.95
CA ALA A 477 4.89 9.13 3.00
C ALA A 477 5.37 8.93 1.56
N VAL A 478 4.53 8.38 0.68
CA VAL A 478 4.77 8.29 -0.77
C VAL A 478 3.82 9.21 -1.48
N PHE A 479 4.32 9.83 -2.55
CA PHE A 479 3.55 10.70 -3.42
C PHE A 479 4.02 10.56 -4.88
N PRO A 480 3.10 10.63 -5.85
CA PRO A 480 3.43 10.66 -7.26
C PRO A 480 4.09 11.99 -7.65
N THR A 481 5.11 11.94 -8.50
CA THR A 481 5.81 13.15 -8.97
C THR A 481 5.10 13.84 -10.13
N GLY A 482 4.15 13.17 -10.77
CA GLY A 482 3.56 13.60 -12.05
C GLY A 482 4.37 13.20 -13.28
N LEU A 483 5.64 12.79 -13.11
CA LEU A 483 6.43 12.21 -14.19
C LEU A 483 6.06 10.75 -14.42
N LYS A 484 6.26 10.31 -15.65
CA LYS A 484 6.19 8.91 -16.06
C LYS A 484 7.55 8.45 -16.57
N ALA A 485 7.84 7.17 -16.48
CA ALA A 485 9.03 6.61 -17.12
C ALA A 485 8.91 6.75 -18.65
N SER A 486 10.03 7.02 -19.32
CA SER A 486 10.09 7.20 -20.76
C SER A 486 11.29 6.47 -21.33
N ALA A 487 11.07 5.56 -22.27
CA ALA A 487 12.18 4.85 -22.92
C ALA A 487 13.20 5.79 -23.61
N THR A 488 12.77 6.99 -23.99
CA THR A 488 13.62 8.01 -24.61
C THR A 488 14.41 8.82 -23.58
N LEU A 489 13.80 9.21 -22.47
CA LEU A 489 14.46 10.01 -21.42
C LEU A 489 15.26 9.15 -20.44
N ASP A 490 14.93 7.86 -20.36
CA ASP A 490 15.46 6.89 -19.41
C ASP A 490 16.12 5.69 -20.13
N PRO A 491 17.10 5.89 -21.02
CA PRO A 491 17.77 4.75 -21.65
C PRO A 491 18.55 3.94 -20.60
N LYS A 492 18.87 2.69 -20.95
CA LYS A 492 19.82 1.89 -20.15
C LYS A 492 21.16 2.62 -20.03
N ASP A 493 21.81 2.47 -18.88
CA ASP A 493 23.15 2.99 -18.67
C ASP A 493 24.12 2.34 -19.68
N THR A 494 24.87 3.18 -20.39
CA THR A 494 25.85 2.75 -21.39
C THR A 494 27.23 2.54 -20.79
N GLU A 495 27.54 3.24 -19.71
CA GLU A 495 28.82 3.14 -19.02
C GLU A 495 28.81 1.92 -18.09
N PRO A 496 29.76 0.98 -18.25
CA PRO A 496 29.84 -0.17 -17.37
C PRO A 496 30.20 0.28 -15.96
N ARG A 497 29.49 -0.25 -14.96
CA ARG A 497 29.82 -0.09 -13.55
C ARG A 497 29.91 -1.45 -12.89
N GLU A 498 30.81 -1.56 -11.91
CA GLU A 498 30.80 -2.70 -11.00
C GLU A 498 29.57 -2.61 -10.10
N ALA A 499 28.84 -3.71 -9.99
CA ALA A 499 27.69 -3.79 -9.09
C ALA A 499 28.16 -3.81 -7.63
N TRP A 500 27.49 -3.06 -6.75
CA TRP A 500 27.83 -3.02 -5.33
C TRP A 500 27.44 -4.28 -4.57
N SER A 501 26.49 -5.05 -5.13
CA SER A 501 25.98 -6.29 -4.57
C SER A 501 25.31 -7.16 -5.64
N GLU A 502 25.00 -8.42 -5.30
CA GLU A 502 24.18 -9.28 -6.17
C GLU A 502 22.78 -8.70 -6.42
N ALA A 503 22.18 -8.07 -5.40
CA ALA A 503 20.90 -7.40 -5.52
C ALA A 503 20.96 -6.23 -6.51
N ASP A 504 22.07 -5.49 -6.50
CA ASP A 504 22.29 -4.38 -7.41
C ASP A 504 22.46 -4.84 -8.86
N ALA A 505 23.26 -5.89 -9.08
CA ALA A 505 23.40 -6.52 -10.39
C ALA A 505 22.04 -7.01 -10.92
N TYR A 506 21.24 -7.65 -10.06
CA TYR A 506 19.89 -8.10 -10.39
C TYR A 506 18.96 -6.94 -10.76
N CYS A 507 18.91 -5.89 -9.94
CA CYS A 507 18.03 -4.74 -10.15
C CYS A 507 18.42 -3.95 -11.41
N ALA A 508 19.72 -3.83 -11.71
CA ALA A 508 20.21 -3.22 -12.94
C ALA A 508 19.84 -4.05 -14.19
N ALA A 509 20.04 -5.38 -14.12
CA ALA A 509 19.73 -6.29 -15.22
C ALA A 509 18.22 -6.38 -15.53
N ALA A 510 17.38 -6.22 -14.51
CA ALA A 510 15.92 -6.26 -14.65
C ALA A 510 15.32 -5.04 -15.37
N TYR A 511 16.11 -3.98 -15.62
CA TYR A 511 15.57 -2.78 -16.26
C TYR A 511 15.26 -3.03 -17.74
N ASP A 512 14.03 -2.71 -18.15
CA ASP A 512 13.59 -2.61 -19.53
C ASP A 512 12.88 -1.26 -19.73
N PRO A 513 13.48 -0.33 -20.49
CA PRO A 513 12.88 0.98 -20.74
C PRO A 513 11.53 0.93 -21.45
N LEU A 514 11.34 -0.02 -22.39
CA LEU A 514 10.08 -0.14 -23.15
C LEU A 514 8.97 -0.68 -22.27
N LEU A 515 9.28 -1.67 -21.44
CA LEU A 515 8.30 -2.26 -20.54
C LEU A 515 7.88 -1.27 -19.44
N SER A 516 8.80 -0.44 -18.98
CA SER A 516 8.54 0.57 -17.93
C SER A 516 7.80 1.79 -18.46
N ASN A 517 7.70 1.98 -19.79
CA ASN A 517 7.17 3.20 -20.39
C ASN A 517 5.78 3.54 -19.85
N ASP A 518 5.54 4.82 -19.61
CA ASP A 518 4.30 5.38 -19.04
C ASP A 518 3.98 4.99 -17.59
N ALA A 519 4.78 4.13 -16.95
CA ALA A 519 4.62 3.82 -15.53
C ALA A 519 4.86 5.09 -14.68
N PRO A 520 4.01 5.36 -13.66
CA PRO A 520 4.14 6.54 -12.83
C PRO A 520 5.42 6.49 -11.99
N LEU A 521 6.03 7.65 -11.77
CA LEU A 521 7.21 7.80 -10.93
C LEU A 521 6.84 8.48 -9.62
N SER A 522 7.22 7.84 -8.52
CA SER A 522 6.91 8.29 -7.16
C SER A 522 8.17 8.35 -6.31
N LEU A 523 8.17 9.21 -5.29
CA LEU A 523 9.23 9.35 -4.31
C LEU A 523 8.65 9.21 -2.89
N GLN A 524 9.50 9.03 -1.87
CA GLN A 524 9.07 9.05 -0.48
C GLN A 524 9.75 10.14 0.34
N LEU A 525 9.02 10.62 1.35
CA LEU A 525 9.52 11.46 2.43
C LEU A 525 9.52 10.69 3.72
N VAL A 526 10.64 10.75 4.44
CA VAL A 526 10.83 10.06 5.71
C VAL A 526 11.22 11.06 6.79
N SER A 527 10.80 10.82 8.03
CA SER A 527 11.34 11.53 9.19
C SER A 527 11.52 10.56 10.36
N LYS A 528 11.98 11.06 11.50
CA LYS A 528 12.24 10.28 12.70
C LYS A 528 10.96 9.67 13.27
N ARG A 529 11.11 8.61 14.06
CA ARG A 529 10.04 7.99 14.86
C ARG A 529 9.16 9.06 15.56
N HIS A 530 7.85 8.94 15.43
CA HIS A 530 6.81 9.86 15.92
C HIS A 530 6.75 11.25 15.27
N ALA A 531 7.44 11.46 14.14
CA ALA A 531 7.38 12.70 13.37
C ALA A 531 6.43 12.60 12.15
N ASP A 532 5.34 11.83 12.28
CA ASP A 532 4.33 11.60 11.24
C ASP A 532 3.76 12.92 10.68
N GLU A 533 3.43 13.87 11.56
CA GLU A 533 2.97 15.21 11.21
C GLU A 533 4.03 16.02 10.46
N VAL A 534 5.31 15.87 10.79
CA VAL A 534 6.42 16.56 10.12
C VAL A 534 6.52 16.09 8.67
N VAL A 535 6.39 14.77 8.43
CA VAL A 535 6.37 14.19 7.09
C VAL A 535 5.22 14.78 6.27
N MET A 536 4.00 14.84 6.83
CA MET A 536 2.84 15.36 6.11
C MET A 536 2.93 16.87 5.83
N GLN A 537 3.54 17.65 6.74
CA GLN A 537 3.71 19.08 6.53
C GLN A 537 4.84 19.41 5.56
N ALA A 538 5.92 18.61 5.53
CA ALA A 538 6.92 18.69 4.47
C ALA A 538 6.33 18.29 3.11
N LEU A 539 5.50 17.24 3.07
CA LEU A 539 4.80 16.84 1.84
C LEU A 539 3.93 17.96 1.29
N ARG A 540 3.18 18.66 2.14
CA ARG A 540 2.38 19.83 1.75
C ARG A 540 3.20 20.94 1.09
N GLU A 541 4.43 21.15 1.53
CA GLU A 541 5.35 22.12 0.92
C GLU A 541 5.91 21.62 -0.42
N ILE A 542 6.16 20.31 -0.54
CA ILE A 542 6.61 19.67 -1.79
C ILE A 542 5.49 19.65 -2.85
N GLU A 543 4.24 19.47 -2.45
CA GLU A 543 3.10 19.48 -3.38
C GLU A 543 2.93 20.82 -4.13
N LYS A 544 3.52 21.92 -3.63
CA LYS A 544 3.48 23.23 -4.30
C LYS A 544 4.27 23.28 -5.61
N VAL A 545 5.18 22.34 -5.83
CA VAL A 545 5.94 22.21 -7.10
C VAL A 545 5.44 21.06 -7.97
N LEU A 546 4.39 20.35 -7.55
CA LEU A 546 3.78 19.26 -8.29
C LEU A 546 2.59 19.73 -9.14
N PRO A 547 2.25 19.01 -10.23
CA PRO A 547 3.03 17.92 -10.83
C PRO A 547 4.28 18.45 -11.51
N LEU A 548 5.37 17.68 -11.48
CA LEU A 548 6.55 17.95 -12.30
C LEU A 548 6.20 17.76 -13.78
N ARG A 549 6.94 18.44 -14.64
CA ARG A 549 6.86 18.33 -16.10
C ARG A 549 8.27 18.10 -16.65
N ASP A 550 8.36 17.27 -17.69
CA ASP A 550 9.62 16.97 -18.38
C ASP A 550 10.31 18.21 -18.96
#